data_AF-A0A4R0ZX24-F1
#
_entry.id   AF-A0A4R0ZX24-F1
#
_cell.length_a   1.000
_cell.length_b   1.000
_cell.length_c   1.000
_cell.angle_alpha   90.00
_cell.angle_beta   90.00
_cell.angle_gamma   90.00
#
_symmetry.space_group_name_H-M   'P 1'
#
loop_
_entity.id
_entity.type
_entity.pdbx_description
1 polymer ?
#
loop_
_entity_poly.entity_id
_entity_poly.type
_entity_poly.pdbx_seq_one_letter_code
_entity_poly.pdbx_strand_id
1 'polypeptide(L)'
;MNILTVNYLEITFEPEGTGEETRLQKYAADRGLMRFEVIEDSSFIGDLHYYVHYTNGEKRKITRPKNELGVSWGYVADNFMYTWVMIYEWLYKVELGTNTPLKRYSSLYEMYEELLPPKEYEEFKQMPVEEITTMYGSPWEPQDEIARNEQQMKLFLEDIPPNSKELIRDEGRFYDYFLEEWIDVKGSIEVFNNLNLGIHHEDKWLND
;
A
#
# COMPACT_ATOMS: atom_id res chain seq x y z
N MET A 1 26.71 -0.62 9.46
CA MET A 1 25.27 -0.85 9.29
C MET A 1 25.09 -1.47 7.92
N ASN A 2 24.47 -2.65 7.83
CA ASN A 2 24.27 -3.30 6.54
C ASN A 2 22.95 -2.77 5.96
N ILE A 3 22.96 -2.33 4.70
CA ILE A 3 21.74 -1.93 3.98
C ILE A 3 21.44 -3.08 3.02
N LEU A 4 20.24 -3.63 3.12
CA LEU A 4 19.82 -4.80 2.35
C LEU A 4 18.87 -4.37 1.24
N THR A 5 19.07 -4.93 0.05
CA THR A 5 18.10 -4.78 -1.05
C THR A 5 17.23 -6.04 -1.09
N VAL A 6 15.92 -5.87 -0.99
CA VAL A 6 14.95 -6.96 -1.19
C VAL A 6 14.78 -7.20 -2.68
N ASN A 7 15.00 -8.43 -3.14
CA ASN A 7 14.83 -8.80 -4.55
C ASN A 7 13.70 -9.84 -4.78
N TYR A 8 13.12 -10.35 -3.70
CA TYR A 8 11.98 -11.26 -3.73
C TYR A 8 11.18 -11.14 -2.43
N LEU A 9 9.86 -11.13 -2.57
CA LEU A 9 8.92 -11.16 -1.46
C LEU A 9 7.69 -11.95 -1.88
N GLU A 10 7.31 -12.95 -1.08
CA GLU A 10 6.14 -13.78 -1.31
C GLU A 10 5.40 -14.03 0.00
N ILE A 11 4.06 -14.03 -0.07
CA ILE A 11 3.22 -14.37 1.06
C ILE A 11 2.61 -15.76 0.85
N THR A 12 2.79 -16.64 1.83
CA THR A 12 2.06 -17.92 1.94
C THR A 12 1.14 -17.90 3.16
N PHE A 13 0.15 -18.78 3.14
CA PHE A 13 -0.76 -19.03 4.24
C PHE A 13 -0.68 -20.51 4.64
N GLU A 14 -0.58 -20.76 5.94
CA GLU A 14 -0.69 -22.08 6.56
C GLU A 14 -1.96 -22.11 7.42
N PRO A 15 -3.03 -22.81 7.01
CA PRO A 15 -4.22 -22.97 7.84
C PRO A 15 -3.90 -23.73 9.13
N GLU A 16 -4.55 -23.34 10.23
CA GLU A 16 -4.33 -23.94 11.55
C GLU A 16 -4.42 -25.48 11.51
N GLY A 17 -3.40 -26.14 12.09
CA GLY A 17 -3.37 -27.59 12.27
C GLY A 17 -3.11 -28.40 11.00
N THR A 18 -2.86 -27.77 9.86
CA THR A 18 -2.59 -28.49 8.60
C THR A 18 -1.12 -28.80 8.37
N GLY A 19 -0.21 -27.90 8.74
CA GLY A 19 1.21 -27.98 8.36
C GLY A 19 1.45 -27.76 6.86
N GLU A 20 0.40 -27.39 6.10
CA GLU A 20 0.46 -27.21 4.65
C GLU A 20 0.47 -25.73 4.27
N GLU A 21 1.63 -25.26 3.83
CA GLU A 21 1.78 -23.91 3.32
C GLU A 21 1.37 -23.80 1.86
N THR A 22 0.52 -22.83 1.54
CA THR A 22 0.12 -22.50 0.17
C THR A 22 0.34 -21.02 -0.11
N ARG A 23 0.76 -20.66 -1.33
CA ARG A 23 0.81 -19.25 -1.77
C ARG A 23 -0.53 -18.58 -1.48
N LEU A 24 -0.51 -17.41 -0.83
CA LEU A 24 -1.74 -16.71 -0.45
C LEU A 24 -2.66 -16.48 -1.65
N GLN A 25 -2.06 -16.10 -2.80
CA GLN A 25 -2.79 -15.94 -4.07
C GLN A 25 -3.54 -17.21 -4.49
N LYS A 26 -2.87 -18.36 -4.43
CA LYS A 26 -3.49 -19.63 -4.80
C LYS A 26 -4.58 -20.01 -3.80
N TYR A 27 -4.32 -19.84 -2.51
CA TYR A 27 -5.30 -20.14 -1.46
C TYR A 27 -6.58 -19.32 -1.61
N ALA A 28 -6.44 -18.02 -1.94
CA ALA A 28 -7.54 -17.11 -2.21
C ALA A 28 -8.31 -17.53 -3.47
N ALA A 29 -7.60 -17.77 -4.58
CA ALA A 29 -8.20 -18.18 -5.86
C ALA A 29 -8.96 -19.51 -5.76
N ASP A 30 -8.42 -20.51 -5.05
CA ASP A 30 -9.08 -21.80 -4.82
C ASP A 30 -10.42 -21.67 -4.05
N ARG A 31 -10.67 -20.50 -3.44
CA ARG A 31 -11.90 -20.17 -2.69
C ARG A 31 -12.74 -19.08 -3.35
N GLY A 32 -12.35 -18.60 -4.53
CA GLY A 32 -13.03 -17.49 -5.20
C GLY A 32 -12.92 -16.16 -4.44
N LEU A 33 -11.81 -15.97 -3.71
CA LEU A 33 -11.51 -14.75 -2.95
C LEU A 33 -10.31 -14.02 -3.56
N MET A 34 -10.21 -12.73 -3.28
CA MET A 34 -9.00 -11.93 -3.47
C MET A 34 -8.05 -12.09 -2.29
N ARG A 35 -6.76 -11.76 -2.48
CA ARG A 35 -5.76 -11.85 -1.41
C ARG A 35 -6.10 -10.99 -0.20
N PHE A 36 -6.52 -9.74 -0.42
CA PHE A 36 -6.87 -8.85 0.68
C PHE A 36 -8.08 -9.40 1.46
N GLU A 37 -9.03 -10.07 0.79
CA GLU A 37 -10.17 -10.69 1.48
C GLU A 37 -9.70 -11.78 2.44
N VAL A 38 -8.69 -12.57 2.08
CA VAL A 38 -8.11 -13.57 3.01
C VAL A 38 -7.40 -12.91 4.20
N ILE A 39 -6.72 -11.77 3.97
CA ILE A 39 -6.01 -11.00 5.02
C ILE A 39 -7.02 -10.38 6.01
N GLU A 40 -8.13 -9.86 5.49
CA GLU A 40 -9.19 -9.20 6.27
C GLU A 40 -10.18 -10.16 6.91
N ASP A 41 -10.36 -11.35 6.34
CA ASP A 41 -11.36 -12.30 6.82
C ASP A 41 -10.97 -12.87 8.19
N SER A 42 -11.77 -12.47 9.18
CA SER A 42 -11.63 -12.83 10.58
C SER A 42 -12.08 -14.26 10.90
N SER A 43 -12.58 -15.00 9.91
CA SER A 43 -12.96 -16.42 10.01
C SER A 43 -11.83 -17.39 9.70
N PHE A 44 -10.79 -16.98 8.96
CA PHE A 44 -9.60 -17.81 8.78
C PHE A 44 -8.78 -17.84 10.07
N ILE A 45 -8.14 -18.98 10.38
CA ILE A 45 -7.17 -19.12 11.47
C ILE A 45 -5.94 -19.82 10.88
N GLY A 46 -4.75 -19.39 11.27
CA GLY A 46 -3.50 -19.94 10.76
C GLY A 46 -2.37 -18.93 10.81
N ASP A 47 -1.38 -19.11 9.95
CA ASP A 47 -0.19 -18.28 9.89
C ASP A 47 0.00 -17.68 8.50
N LEU A 48 0.27 -16.37 8.44
CA LEU A 48 0.84 -15.77 7.23
C LEU A 48 2.35 -15.81 7.31
N HIS A 49 3.00 -16.27 6.24
CA HIS A 49 4.45 -16.28 6.13
C HIS A 49 4.92 -15.39 4.99
N TYR A 50 5.87 -14.51 5.31
CA TYR A 50 6.52 -13.63 4.36
C TYR A 50 7.91 -14.17 4.09
N TYR A 51 8.13 -14.67 2.88
CA TYR A 51 9.42 -15.16 2.41
C TYR A 51 10.15 -14.03 1.71
N VAL A 52 11.23 -13.56 2.33
CA VAL A 52 12.03 -12.43 1.86
C VAL A 52 13.40 -12.94 1.41
N HIS A 53 13.82 -12.60 0.20
CA HIS A 53 15.20 -12.79 -0.23
C HIS A 53 15.89 -11.45 -0.45
N TYR A 54 17.15 -11.40 -0.06
CA TYR A 54 18.01 -10.24 -0.17
C TYR A 54 19.10 -10.46 -1.23
N THR A 55 19.61 -9.37 -1.79
CA THR A 55 20.68 -9.42 -2.81
C THR A 55 22.01 -9.99 -2.29
N ASN A 56 22.24 -9.98 -0.98
CA ASN A 56 23.40 -10.63 -0.34
C ASN A 56 23.26 -12.17 -0.23
N GLY A 57 22.14 -12.74 -0.66
CA GLY A 57 21.83 -14.17 -0.59
C GLY A 57 21.14 -14.63 0.70
N GLU A 58 20.94 -13.73 1.67
CA GLU A 58 20.17 -14.02 2.88
C GLU A 58 18.69 -14.28 2.52
N LYS A 59 18.09 -15.23 3.25
CA LYS A 59 16.67 -15.57 3.15
C LYS A 59 16.05 -15.54 4.54
N ARG A 60 14.90 -14.89 4.67
CA ARG A 60 14.18 -14.76 5.94
C ARG A 60 12.72 -15.19 5.74
N LYS A 61 12.18 -15.92 6.72
CA LYS A 61 10.76 -16.23 6.84
C LYS A 61 10.23 -15.44 8.05
N ILE A 62 9.29 -14.53 7.82
CA ILE A 62 8.60 -13.80 8.89
C ILE A 62 7.20 -14.38 9.03
N THR A 63 6.89 -14.90 10.21
CA THR A 63 5.58 -15.49 10.51
C THR A 63 4.72 -14.52 11.30
N ARG A 64 3.47 -14.33 10.85
CA ARG A 64 2.42 -13.58 11.53
C ARG A 64 1.30 -14.55 11.89
N PRO A 65 1.33 -15.12 13.10
CA PRO A 65 0.30 -16.06 13.52
C PRO A 65 -1.01 -15.34 13.81
N LYS A 66 -2.11 -16.04 13.55
CA LYS A 66 -3.46 -15.65 13.96
C LYS A 66 -4.16 -16.85 14.55
N ASN A 67 -4.24 -16.86 15.86
CA ASN A 67 -4.74 -17.95 16.69
C ASN A 67 -6.13 -17.67 17.28
N GLU A 68 -6.77 -16.57 16.90
CA GLU A 68 -8.09 -16.17 17.41
C GLU A 68 -8.98 -15.66 16.28
N LEU A 69 -10.25 -16.09 16.30
CA LEU A 69 -11.31 -15.59 15.43
C LEU A 69 -11.70 -14.15 15.80
N GLY A 70 -12.17 -13.38 14.82
CA GLY A 70 -12.57 -11.98 15.06
C GLY A 70 -11.41 -10.99 15.01
N VAL A 71 -10.17 -11.47 14.83
CA VAL A 71 -8.99 -10.65 14.54
C VAL A 71 -8.67 -10.80 13.04
N SER A 72 -8.21 -9.74 12.39
CA SER A 72 -7.68 -9.79 11.02
C SER A 72 -6.17 -9.52 11.01
N TRP A 73 -5.48 -9.97 9.96
CA TRP A 73 -4.11 -9.52 9.71
C TRP A 73 -4.07 -8.13 9.09
N GLY A 74 -5.24 -7.60 8.69
CA GLY A 74 -5.43 -6.35 7.98
C GLY A 74 -4.52 -5.24 8.45
N TYR A 75 -4.63 -4.88 9.73
CA TYR A 75 -3.80 -3.81 10.29
C TYR A 75 -2.28 -4.01 10.10
N VAL A 76 -1.76 -5.23 10.24
CA VAL A 76 -0.32 -5.47 10.11
C VAL A 76 0.10 -5.53 8.64
N ALA A 77 -0.67 -6.23 7.81
CA ALA A 77 -0.40 -6.35 6.38
C ALA A 77 -0.54 -5.00 5.69
N ASP A 78 -1.62 -4.27 5.94
CA ASP A 78 -1.88 -2.96 5.37
C ASP A 78 -0.83 -1.94 5.80
N ASN A 79 -0.44 -1.89 7.08
CA ASN A 79 0.60 -0.93 7.50
C ASN A 79 1.94 -1.19 6.81
N PHE A 80 2.33 -2.47 6.67
CA PHE A 80 3.55 -2.84 5.97
C PHE A 80 3.48 -2.43 4.48
N MET A 81 2.38 -2.75 3.79
CA MET A 81 2.20 -2.42 2.39
C MET A 81 2.08 -0.91 2.16
N TYR A 82 1.22 -0.25 2.94
CA TYR A 82 0.98 1.19 2.92
C TYR A 82 2.26 2.00 3.14
N THR A 83 3.17 1.52 3.99
CA THR A 83 4.50 2.14 4.17
C THR A 83 5.24 2.28 2.84
N TRP A 84 5.29 1.20 2.05
CA TRP A 84 6.02 1.20 0.78
C TRP A 84 5.29 1.99 -0.31
N VAL A 85 3.95 1.98 -0.32
CA VAL A 85 3.14 2.86 -1.19
C VAL A 85 3.43 4.33 -0.88
N MET A 86 3.35 4.73 0.40
CA MET A 86 3.63 6.09 0.84
C MET A 86 5.01 6.57 0.42
N ILE A 87 6.04 5.73 0.60
CA ILE A 87 7.41 6.05 0.17
C ILE A 87 7.48 6.20 -1.36
N TYR A 88 6.85 5.30 -2.11
CA TYR A 88 6.87 5.32 -3.58
C TYR A 88 6.22 6.59 -4.12
N GLU A 89 4.97 6.83 -3.75
CA GLU A 89 4.21 7.97 -4.27
C GLU A 89 4.85 9.29 -3.84
N TRP A 90 5.42 9.34 -2.62
CA TRP A 90 6.17 10.51 -2.18
C TRP A 90 7.47 10.73 -2.93
N LEU A 91 8.25 9.67 -3.19
CA LEU A 91 9.55 9.79 -3.85
C LEU A 91 9.40 10.16 -5.32
N TYR A 92 8.41 9.58 -6.00
CA TYR A 92 8.23 9.72 -7.45
C TYR A 92 7.15 10.73 -7.86
N LYS A 93 6.32 11.20 -6.92
CA LYS A 93 5.21 12.12 -7.17
C LYS A 93 4.23 11.58 -8.21
N VAL A 94 3.92 10.31 -8.10
CA VAL A 94 2.94 9.58 -8.93
C VAL A 94 2.07 8.70 -8.05
N GLU A 95 0.88 8.35 -8.50
CA GLU A 95 0.04 7.33 -7.86
C GLU A 95 0.52 5.92 -8.22
N LEU A 96 0.56 5.02 -7.23
CA LEU A 96 0.88 3.61 -7.48
C LEU A 96 -0.26 2.94 -8.29
N GLY A 97 0.11 2.08 -9.24
CA GLY A 97 -0.82 1.32 -10.08
C GLY A 97 -1.26 2.03 -11.35
N THR A 98 -1.48 3.35 -11.32
CA THR A 98 -1.77 4.14 -12.53
C THR A 98 -0.52 4.82 -13.09
N ASN A 99 0.48 5.07 -12.25
CA ASN A 99 1.66 5.89 -12.56
C ASN A 99 1.29 7.31 -13.03
N THR A 100 0.12 7.79 -12.62
CA THR A 100 -0.36 9.14 -12.94
C THR A 100 0.39 10.15 -12.09
N PRO A 101 1.00 11.19 -12.69
CA PRO A 101 1.66 12.25 -11.92
C PRO A 101 0.69 12.99 -11.02
N LEU A 102 1.12 13.29 -9.80
CA LEU A 102 0.39 14.16 -8.87
C LEU A 102 0.30 15.58 -9.44
N LYS A 103 -0.87 16.20 -9.29
CA LYS A 103 -1.21 17.47 -9.94
C LYS A 103 -1.56 18.57 -8.94
N ARG A 104 -1.73 19.76 -9.51
CA ARG A 104 -2.27 20.92 -8.83
C ARG A 104 -3.47 21.40 -9.62
N TYR A 105 -4.59 21.49 -8.94
CA TYR A 105 -5.83 22.00 -9.49
C TYR A 105 -6.13 23.35 -8.84
N SER A 106 -6.66 24.26 -9.64
CA SER A 106 -7.09 25.59 -9.19
C SER A 106 -8.31 25.54 -8.28
N SER A 107 -9.10 24.46 -8.36
CA SER A 107 -10.29 24.24 -7.55
C SER A 107 -10.65 22.76 -7.45
N LEU A 108 -11.59 22.44 -6.55
CA LEU A 108 -12.17 21.09 -6.47
C LEU A 108 -12.88 20.71 -7.76
N TYR A 109 -13.58 21.64 -8.40
CA TYR A 109 -14.25 21.38 -9.68
C TYR A 109 -13.32 20.94 -10.82
N GLU A 110 -12.12 21.51 -10.93
CA GLU A 110 -11.16 21.12 -11.96
C GLU A 110 -10.59 19.72 -11.68
N MET A 111 -10.33 19.42 -10.40
CA MET A 111 -9.89 18.08 -9.98
C MET A 111 -10.92 17.01 -10.35
N TYR A 112 -12.19 17.20 -9.98
CA TYR A 112 -13.24 16.22 -10.26
C TYR A 112 -13.67 16.17 -11.73
N GLU A 113 -13.47 17.24 -12.51
CA GLU A 113 -13.67 17.20 -13.97
C GLU A 113 -12.73 16.20 -14.64
N GLU A 114 -11.50 16.09 -14.12
CA GLU A 114 -10.50 15.17 -14.64
C GLU A 114 -10.71 13.73 -14.11
N LEU A 115 -11.04 13.58 -12.82
CA LEU A 115 -11.07 12.28 -12.16
C LEU A 115 -12.39 11.50 -12.37
N LEU A 116 -13.52 12.20 -12.54
CA LEU A 116 -14.82 11.53 -12.64
C LEU A 116 -15.23 11.24 -14.09
N PRO A 117 -15.94 10.13 -14.33
CA PRO A 117 -16.71 9.95 -15.55
C PRO A 117 -17.65 11.16 -15.78
N PRO A 118 -17.89 11.56 -17.04
CA PRO A 118 -18.67 12.77 -17.34
C PRO A 118 -20.03 12.85 -16.64
N LYS A 119 -20.72 11.72 -16.52
CA LYS A 119 -22.01 11.64 -15.84
C LYS A 119 -21.90 11.96 -14.34
N GLU A 120 -20.92 11.37 -13.66
CA GLU A 120 -20.68 11.58 -12.23
C GLU A 120 -20.21 13.00 -11.95
N TYR A 121 -19.42 13.59 -12.86
CA TYR A 121 -19.04 15.00 -12.77
C TYR A 121 -20.25 15.95 -12.87
N GLU A 122 -21.19 15.66 -13.78
CA GLU A 122 -22.44 16.44 -13.86
C GLU A 122 -23.28 16.32 -12.59
N GLU A 123 -23.34 15.13 -11.98
CA GLU A 123 -24.01 14.91 -10.70
C GLU A 123 -23.32 15.72 -9.57
N PHE A 124 -21.99 15.68 -9.49
CA PHE A 124 -21.20 16.46 -8.54
C PHE A 124 -21.47 17.97 -8.67
N LYS A 125 -21.50 18.51 -9.89
CA LYS A 125 -21.79 19.93 -10.14
C LYS A 125 -23.20 20.37 -9.72
N GLN A 126 -24.14 19.44 -9.63
CA GLN A 126 -25.52 19.73 -9.23
C GLN A 126 -25.70 19.70 -7.71
N MET A 127 -24.71 19.23 -6.95
CA MET A 127 -24.76 19.21 -5.50
C MET A 127 -24.75 20.63 -4.92
N PRO A 128 -25.50 20.89 -3.84
CA PRO A 128 -25.43 22.17 -3.13
C PRO A 128 -24.01 22.47 -2.64
N VAL A 129 -23.57 23.71 -2.76
CA VAL A 129 -22.21 24.13 -2.36
C VAL A 129 -21.96 23.86 -0.87
N GLU A 130 -22.97 24.00 -0.02
CA GLU A 130 -22.89 23.68 1.41
C GLU A 130 -22.62 22.19 1.64
N GLU A 131 -23.20 21.33 0.82
CA GLU A 131 -23.00 19.88 0.89
C GLU A 131 -21.58 19.51 0.43
N ILE A 132 -21.14 20.08 -0.70
CA ILE A 132 -19.77 19.91 -1.19
C ILE A 132 -18.76 20.38 -0.14
N THR A 133 -18.99 21.56 0.44
CA THR A 133 -18.09 22.14 1.45
C THR A 133 -17.99 21.27 2.69
N THR A 134 -19.12 20.68 3.12
CA THR A 134 -19.17 19.81 4.30
C THR A 134 -18.42 18.50 4.08
N MET A 135 -18.55 17.90 2.90
CA MET A 135 -17.97 16.58 2.62
C MET A 135 -16.53 16.63 2.14
N TYR A 136 -16.19 17.63 1.34
CA TYR A 136 -14.91 17.68 0.61
C TYR A 136 -14.07 18.92 0.93
N GLY A 137 -14.61 19.88 1.69
CA GLY A 137 -13.98 21.18 1.90
C GLY A 137 -14.32 22.17 0.80
N SER A 138 -13.72 23.36 0.87
CA SER A 138 -14.07 24.48 -0.02
C SER A 138 -13.90 24.10 -1.49
N PRO A 139 -14.96 24.17 -2.32
CA PRO A 139 -14.87 23.77 -3.72
C PRO A 139 -14.03 24.73 -4.57
N TRP A 140 -13.75 25.91 -4.03
CA TRP A 140 -13.05 27.00 -4.71
C TRP A 140 -11.55 27.07 -4.35
N GLU A 141 -11.13 26.33 -3.33
CA GLU A 141 -9.73 26.34 -2.91
C GLU A 141 -8.88 25.44 -3.82
N PRO A 142 -7.63 25.86 -4.12
CA PRO A 142 -6.70 25.04 -4.87
C PRO A 142 -6.47 23.68 -4.20
N GLN A 143 -6.44 22.62 -5.01
CA GLN A 143 -6.11 21.26 -4.57
C GLN A 143 -4.67 20.95 -5.00
N ASP A 144 -3.74 20.90 -4.06
CA ASP A 144 -2.33 20.60 -4.33
C ASP A 144 -1.99 19.19 -3.80
N GLU A 145 -2.03 18.21 -4.70
CA GLU A 145 -1.77 16.81 -4.36
C GLU A 145 -0.33 16.58 -3.93
N ILE A 146 0.61 17.36 -4.49
CA ILE A 146 2.02 17.31 -4.14
C ILE A 146 2.23 17.81 -2.70
N ALA A 147 1.61 18.94 -2.35
CA ALA A 147 1.68 19.47 -0.98
C ALA A 147 1.01 18.54 0.03
N ARG A 148 -0.15 17.96 -0.33
CA ARG A 148 -0.84 16.96 0.50
C ARG A 148 0.03 15.73 0.73
N ASN A 149 0.63 15.19 -0.33
CA ASN A 149 1.54 14.05 -0.26
C ASN A 149 2.81 14.37 0.58
N GLU A 150 3.38 15.58 0.47
CA GLU A 150 4.48 16.04 1.34
C GLU A 150 4.08 16.10 2.82
N GLN A 151 2.87 16.58 3.11
CA GLN A 151 2.35 16.65 4.47
C GLN A 151 2.06 15.26 5.04
N GLN A 152 1.46 14.38 4.25
CA GLN A 152 1.20 13.00 4.65
C GLN A 152 2.51 12.27 4.97
N MET A 153 3.53 12.39 4.12
CA MET A 153 4.84 11.79 4.39
C MET A 153 5.49 12.35 5.66
N LYS A 154 5.34 13.66 5.92
CA LYS A 154 5.82 14.28 7.16
C LYS A 154 5.14 13.64 8.38
N LEU A 155 3.81 13.60 8.40
CA LEU A 155 3.03 13.04 9.50
C LEU A 155 3.35 11.55 9.70
N PHE A 156 3.45 10.80 8.60
CA PHE A 156 3.83 9.39 8.64
C PHE A 156 5.18 9.18 9.34
N LEU A 157 6.19 9.98 9.02
CA LEU A 157 7.54 9.84 9.58
C LEU A 157 7.68 10.30 11.04
N GLU A 158 6.75 11.11 11.55
CA GLU A 158 6.77 11.56 12.95
C GLU A 158 6.64 10.39 13.94
N ASP A 159 5.93 9.32 13.55
CA ASP A 159 5.64 8.17 14.39
C ASP A 159 6.59 6.96 14.18
N ILE A 160 7.56 7.05 13.26
CA ILE A 160 8.46 5.93 12.89
C ILE A 160 9.97 6.25 12.97
N PRO A 161 10.47 6.79 14.10
CA PRO A 161 11.89 7.11 14.26
C PRO A 161 12.74 5.83 14.35
N PRO A 162 13.76 5.65 13.47
CA PRO A 162 14.67 6.73 13.10
C PRO A 162 14.50 7.27 11.67
N ASN A 163 13.42 6.92 10.97
CA ASN A 163 13.24 7.30 9.57
C ASN A 163 13.06 8.82 9.37
N SER A 164 13.50 9.32 8.22
CA SER A 164 13.30 10.73 7.83
C SER A 164 13.24 10.87 6.32
N LYS A 165 12.76 12.03 5.83
CA LYS A 165 12.70 12.32 4.38
C LYS A 165 14.10 12.36 3.77
N GLU A 166 15.08 12.86 4.52
CA GLU A 166 16.49 12.94 4.13
C GLU A 166 17.11 11.54 4.00
N LEU A 167 16.84 10.63 4.95
CA LEU A 167 17.32 9.26 4.87
C LEU A 167 16.80 8.54 3.62
N ILE A 168 15.53 8.74 3.29
CA ILE A 168 14.88 8.08 2.17
C ILE A 168 15.35 8.70 0.83
N ARG A 169 15.29 10.02 0.69
CA ARG A 169 15.57 10.71 -0.57
C ARG A 169 17.07 10.81 -0.86
N ASP A 170 17.85 11.19 0.14
CA ASP A 170 19.25 11.60 -0.03
C ASP A 170 20.19 10.41 0.22
N GLU A 171 19.88 9.57 1.23
CA GLU A 171 20.66 8.36 1.52
C GLU A 171 20.09 7.07 0.89
N GLY A 172 18.87 7.11 0.37
CA GLY A 172 18.25 5.95 -0.30
C GLY A 172 17.89 4.79 0.64
N ARG A 173 17.74 5.04 1.95
CA ARG A 173 17.51 3.98 2.94
C ARG A 173 16.31 4.24 3.85
N PHE A 174 15.69 3.17 4.30
CA PHE A 174 14.56 3.17 5.23
C PHE A 174 14.71 2.00 6.20
N TYR A 175 14.51 2.24 7.50
CA TYR A 175 14.42 1.16 8.49
C TYR A 175 12.99 0.61 8.50
N ASP A 176 12.84 -0.60 8.00
CA ASP A 176 11.55 -1.28 7.96
C ASP A 176 11.35 -2.09 9.25
N TYR A 177 10.35 -1.72 10.06
CA TYR A 177 10.07 -2.39 11.34
C TYR A 177 9.46 -3.78 11.19
N PHE A 178 8.84 -4.06 10.05
CA PHE A 178 8.28 -5.38 9.78
C PHE A 178 9.41 -6.37 9.48
N LEU A 179 10.42 -5.94 8.72
CA LEU A 179 11.60 -6.72 8.38
C LEU A 179 12.72 -6.66 9.44
N GLU A 180 12.69 -5.63 10.28
CA GLU A 180 13.72 -5.26 11.26
C GLU A 180 15.10 -4.99 10.64
N GLU A 181 15.11 -4.36 9.47
CA GLU A 181 16.33 -4.13 8.68
C GLU A 181 16.37 -2.74 8.05
N TRP A 182 17.58 -2.27 7.78
CA TRP A 182 17.79 -1.12 6.90
C TRP A 182 17.69 -1.56 5.45
N ILE A 183 16.68 -1.07 4.75
CA ILE A 183 16.37 -1.45 3.38
C ILE A 183 16.83 -0.36 2.41
N ASP A 184 17.47 -0.78 1.32
CA ASP A 184 17.71 0.05 0.14
C ASP A 184 16.37 0.33 -0.54
N VAL A 185 15.90 1.57 -0.43
CA VAL A 185 14.58 1.98 -0.93
C VAL A 185 14.52 1.80 -2.44
N LYS A 186 15.47 2.37 -3.18
CA LYS A 186 15.41 2.38 -4.65
C LYS A 186 15.57 0.98 -5.24
N GLY A 187 16.43 0.16 -4.66
CA GLY A 187 16.63 -1.21 -5.12
C GLY A 187 15.47 -2.16 -4.79
N SER A 188 14.68 -1.86 -3.75
CA SER A 188 13.64 -2.76 -3.25
C SER A 188 12.21 -2.37 -3.63
N ILE A 189 11.98 -1.09 -4.00
CA ILE A 189 10.62 -0.54 -4.09
C ILE A 189 9.73 -1.26 -5.11
N GLU A 190 10.30 -1.71 -6.23
CA GLU A 190 9.56 -2.48 -7.23
C GLU A 190 9.06 -3.83 -6.69
N VAL A 191 9.80 -4.47 -5.78
CA VAL A 191 9.36 -5.74 -5.18
C VAL A 191 8.13 -5.51 -4.29
N PHE A 192 8.16 -4.47 -3.47
CA PHE A 192 7.03 -4.12 -2.60
C PHE A 192 5.82 -3.63 -3.39
N ASN A 193 6.04 -2.83 -4.43
CA ASN A 193 4.98 -2.37 -5.32
C ASN A 193 4.28 -3.55 -6.02
N ASN A 194 5.04 -4.50 -6.55
CA ASN A 194 4.47 -5.69 -7.18
C ASN A 194 3.67 -6.54 -6.18
N LEU A 195 4.12 -6.62 -4.94
CA LEU A 195 3.33 -7.27 -3.89
C LEU A 195 2.02 -6.51 -3.64
N ASN A 196 2.04 -5.17 -3.56
CA ASN A 196 0.87 -4.34 -3.30
C ASN A 196 -0.16 -4.41 -4.41
N LEU A 197 0.29 -4.24 -5.66
CA LEU A 197 -0.56 -4.38 -6.84
C LEU A 197 -1.19 -5.77 -6.91
N GLY A 198 -0.42 -6.78 -6.54
CA GLY A 198 -0.95 -8.12 -6.44
C GLY A 198 -2.06 -8.26 -5.38
N ILE A 199 -1.93 -7.60 -4.23
CA ILE A 199 -2.91 -7.72 -3.13
C ILE A 199 -4.20 -6.94 -3.45
N HIS A 200 -4.10 -5.75 -4.04
CA HIS A 200 -5.22 -4.80 -4.16
C HIS A 200 -5.74 -4.58 -5.60
N HIS A 201 -5.03 -4.97 -6.65
CA HIS A 201 -5.35 -4.59 -8.04
C HIS A 201 -5.61 -5.76 -9.01
N GLU A 202 -5.76 -6.99 -8.54
CA GLU A 202 -6.10 -8.15 -9.40
C GLU A 202 -7.58 -8.17 -9.88
N ASP A 203 -8.14 -7.01 -10.20
CA ASP A 203 -9.55 -6.84 -10.57
C ASP A 203 -9.79 -6.44 -12.05
N LYS A 204 -8.79 -6.48 -12.94
CA LYS A 204 -9.00 -6.06 -14.35
C LYS A 204 -8.39 -6.89 -15.49
N TRP A 205 -7.65 -7.96 -15.24
CA TRP A 205 -6.95 -8.70 -16.32
C TRP A 205 -7.22 -10.20 -16.40
N LEU A 206 -8.33 -10.69 -15.84
CA LEU A 206 -8.79 -12.08 -16.02
C LEU A 206 -9.94 -12.24 -17.02
N ASN A 207 -10.24 -11.20 -17.81
CA ASN A 207 -11.09 -11.31 -18.99
C ASN A 207 -10.29 -10.98 -20.25
N ASP A 208 -9.40 -11.88 -20.64
CA ASP A 208 -8.95 -12.06 -22.03
C ASP A 208 -8.78 -13.56 -22.33
#